data_AF-A0A7J3DPW8-F1
#
_entry.id   AF-A0A7J3DPW8-F1
#
_cell.length_a   1.000
_cell.length_b   1.000
_cell.length_c   1.000
_cell.angle_alpha   90.00
_cell.angle_beta   90.00
_cell.angle_gamma   90.00
#
_symmetry.space_group_name_H-M   'P 1'
#
loop_
_entity.id
_entity.type
_entity.pdbx_description
1 polymer ?
#
loop_
_entity_poly.entity_id
_entity_poly.type
_entity_poly.pdbx_seq_one_letter_code
_entity_poly.pdbx_strand_id
1 'polypeptide(L)' 'MGQEDVLKILRRYPNKEFTLEELAEKLKVKVNNVNVWVNKLDKWGAVKCRREGGKKYVKLVKRPER' A
#
# COMPACT_ATOMS: atom_id res chain seq x y z
N MET A 1 -7.70 0.90 -13.18
CA MET A 1 -6.61 0.65 -12.22
C MET A 1 -6.75 1.63 -11.08
N GLY A 2 -6.91 1.12 -9.86
CA GLY A 2 -7.23 1.94 -8.70
C GLY A 2 -6.70 1.37 -7.38
N GLN A 3 -7.11 1.96 -6.27
CA GLN A 3 -6.74 1.54 -4.91
C GLN A 3 -7.09 0.09 -4.58
N GLU A 4 -8.05 -0.51 -5.29
CA GLU A 4 -8.42 -1.93 -5.16
C GLU A 4 -7.31 -2.88 -5.61
N ASP A 5 -6.54 -2.51 -6.64
CA ASP A 5 -5.42 -3.31 -7.12
C ASP A 5 -4.29 -3.38 -6.08
N VAL A 6 -4.03 -2.26 -5.39
CA VAL A 6 -3.08 -2.19 -4.26
C VAL A 6 -3.53 -3.13 -3.15
N LEU A 7 -4.81 -3.09 -2.77
CA LEU A 7 -5.37 -4.01 -1.76
C LEU A 7 -5.29 -5.47 -2.21
N LYS A 8 -5.48 -5.78 -3.49
CA LYS A 8 -5.38 -7.14 -4.02
C LYS A 8 -3.97 -7.71 -3.88
N ILE A 9 -2.95 -6.90 -4.18
CA ILE A 9 -1.54 -7.27 -3.97
C ILE A 9 -1.25 -7.47 -2.47
N LEU A 10 -1.65 -6.50 -1.64
CA LEU A 10 -1.42 -6.57 -0.20
C LEU A 10 -2.15 -7.75 0.47
N ARG A 11 -3.35 -8.10 0.01
CA ARG A 11 -4.10 -9.30 0.45
C ARG A 11 -3.43 -10.60 0.05
N ARG A 12 -2.76 -10.64 -1.10
CA ARG A 12 -2.00 -11.82 -1.54
C ARG A 12 -0.75 -12.06 -0.69
N TYR A 13 -0.22 -11.00 -0.06
CA TYR A 13 0.97 -11.05 0.78
C TYR A 13 0.73 -10.29 2.11
N PRO A 14 -0.14 -10.82 3.00
CA PRO A 14 -0.61 -10.09 4.18
C PRO A 14 0.49 -9.81 5.22
N ASN A 15 1.59 -10.56 5.18
CA ASN A 15 2.72 -10.43 6.11
C ASN A 15 3.92 -9.71 5.48
N LYS A 16 3.82 -9.26 4.23
CA LYS A 16 4.90 -8.55 3.54
C LYS A 16 4.61 -7.06 3.48
N GLU A 17 5.62 -6.27 3.80
CA GLU A 17 5.61 -4.82 3.55
C GLU A 17 6.13 -4.57 2.15
N PHE A 18 5.42 -3.74 1.37
CA PHE A 18 5.85 -3.34 0.04
C PHE A 18 6.25 -1.88 0.05
N THR A 19 7.32 -1.59 -0.68
CA THR A 19 7.64 -0.19 -0.99
C THR A 19 6.66 0.37 -2.03
N LEU A 20 6.54 1.69 -2.06
CA LEU A 20 5.76 2.35 -3.13
C LEU A 20 6.29 2.02 -4.52
N GLU A 21 7.61 1.84 -4.65
CA GLU A 21 8.29 1.46 -5.89
C GLU A 21 7.89 0.04 -6.32
N GLU A 22 7.98 -0.95 -5.42
CA GLU A 22 7.54 -2.32 -5.73
C GLU A 22 6.06 -2.40 -6.13
N LEU A 23 5.20 -1.62 -5.46
CA LEU A 23 3.78 -1.54 -5.82
C LEU A 23 3.60 -0.90 -7.19
N ALA A 24 4.34 0.16 -7.48
CA ALA A 24 4.30 0.86 -8.77
C ALA A 24 4.76 -0.05 -9.92
N GLU A 25 5.84 -0.81 -9.73
CA GLU A 25 6.34 -1.77 -10.71
C GLU A 25 5.35 -2.91 -10.96
N LYS A 26 4.78 -3.50 -9.89
CA LYS A 26 3.79 -4.58 -10.02
C LYS A 26 2.53 -4.12 -10.74
N LEU A 27 2.10 -2.89 -10.49
CA LEU A 27 0.90 -2.31 -11.08
C LEU A 27 1.17 -1.63 -12.42
N LYS A 28 2.44 -1.51 -12.85
CA LYS A 28 2.88 -0.72 -14.01
C LYS A 28 2.31 0.70 -14.01
N VAL A 29 2.30 1.36 -12.86
CA VAL A 29 1.84 2.74 -12.70
C VAL A 29 2.91 3.62 -12.08
N LYS A 30 2.75 4.94 -12.15
CA LYS A 30 3.66 5.88 -11.49
C LYS A 30 3.55 5.77 -9.97
N VAL A 31 4.70 5.86 -9.28
CA VAL A 31 4.81 5.92 -7.82
C VAL A 31 3.88 6.98 -7.21
N ASN A 32 3.71 8.12 -7.88
CA ASN A 32 2.81 9.17 -7.41
C ASN A 32 1.35 8.72 -7.31
N ASN A 33 0.85 7.95 -8.28
CA ASN A 33 -0.51 7.38 -8.22
C ASN A 33 -0.65 6.39 -7.07
N VAL A 34 0.34 5.50 -6.90
CA VAL A 34 0.36 4.56 -5.77
C VAL A 34 0.36 5.31 -4.45
N ASN A 35 1.17 6.38 -4.32
CA ASN A 35 1.22 7.17 -3.11
C ASN A 35 -0.14 7.81 -2.80
N VAL A 36 -0.86 8.34 -3.80
CA VAL A 36 -2.22 8.86 -3.63
C VAL A 36 -3.17 7.77 -3.14
N TRP A 37 -3.13 6.57 -3.74
CA TRP A 37 -4.00 5.45 -3.35
C TRP A 37 -3.67 4.93 -1.95
N VAL A 38 -2.39 4.73 -1.64
CA VAL A 38 -1.92 4.31 -0.32
C VAL A 38 -2.33 5.31 0.75
N ASN A 39 -2.20 6.61 0.48
CA ASN A 39 -2.60 7.65 1.44
C ASN A 39 -4.12 7.65 1.68
N LYS A 40 -4.93 7.37 0.65
CA LYS A 40 -6.37 7.14 0.83
C LYS A 40 -6.62 5.89 1.69
N LEU A 41 -5.98 4.77 1.38
CA LEU A 41 -6.15 3.52 2.13
C LEU A 41 -5.70 3.64 3.60
N ASP A 42 -4.65 4.43 3.87
CA ASP A 42 -4.14 4.72 5.21
C ASP A 42 -5.15 5.53 6.02
N LYS A 43 -5.74 6.59 5.42
CA LYS A 43 -6.86 7.35 6.02
C LYS A 43 -8.08 6.48 6.32
N TRP A 44 -8.32 5.45 5.51
CA TRP A 44 -9.42 4.50 5.71
C TRP A 44 -9.08 3.39 6.72
N GLY A 45 -7.84 3.34 7.24
CA GLY A 45 -7.38 2.31 8.17
C GLY A 45 -7.18 0.94 7.52
N ALA A 46 -7.16 0.84 6.20
CA ALA A 46 -6.99 -0.41 5.47
C ALA A 46 -5.52 -0.84 5.34
N VAL A 47 -4.60 0.12 5.37
CA VAL A 47 -3.15 -0.10 5.28
C VAL A 47 -2.42 0.74 6.32
N LYS A 48 -1.20 0.36 6.66
CA LYS A 48 -0.32 1.14 7.54
C LYS A 48 0.96 1.50 6.78
N CYS A 49 1.29 2.79 6.83
CA CYS A 49 2.54 3.31 6.29
C CYS A 49 3.64 3.26 7.36
N ARG A 50 4.84 2.80 7.00
CA ARG A 50 6.07 3.02 7.77
C ARG A 50 7.08 3.74 6.89
N ARG A 51 7.88 4.65 7.46
CA ARG A 51 9.05 5.22 6.78
C ARG A 51 10.30 4.68 7.46
N GLU A 52 11.22 4.14 6.67
CA GLU A 52 12.49 3.61 7.16
C GLU A 52 13.56 3.89 6.10
N GLY A 53 14.69 4.50 6.50
CA GLY A 53 15.80 4.80 5.58
C GLY A 53 15.43 5.65 4.35
N GLY A 54 14.46 6.57 4.48
CA GLY A 54 13.97 7.41 3.36
C GLY A 54 12.96 6.71 2.43
N LYS A 55 12.71 5.41 2.61
CA LYS A 55 11.72 4.65 1.86
C LYS A 55 10.40 4.56 2.62
N LYS A 56 9.28 4.55 1.89
CA LYS A 56 7.95 4.36 2.45
C LYS A 56 7.47 2.94 2.17
N TYR A 57 7.26 2.20 3.24
CA TYR A 57 6.76 0.84 3.30
C TYR A 57 5.27 0.84 3.63
N VAL A 58 4.54 -0.07 3.00
CA VAL A 58 3.08 -0.19 3.10
C VAL A 58 2.76 -1.64 3.41
N LYS A 59 1.96 -1.84 4.46
CA LYS A 59 1.45 -3.16 4.85
C LYS A 59 -0.05 -3.16 5.00
N LEU A 60 -0.67 -4.31 4.75
CA LEU A 60 -2.09 -4.50 4.98
C LEU A 60 -2.39 -4.46 6.50
N VAL A 61 -3.43 -3.75 6.89
CA VAL A 61 -3.98 -3.83 8.25
C VAL A 61 -5.12 -4.86 8.22
N LYS A 62 -4.90 -6.01 8.87
CA LYS A 62 -5.96 -7.00 9.09
C LYS A 62 -6.89 -6.46 10.18
N ARG A 63 -8.00 -5.85 9.76
CA ARG A 63 -9.11 -5.27 10.54
C ARG A 63 -8.83 -3.86 11.11
N PRO A 64 -9.62 -2.85 10.73
CA PRO A 64 -10.00 -1.85 11.71
C PRO A 64 -10.89 -2.57 12.73
N GLU A 65 -10.37 -2.82 13.94
CA GLU A 65 -11.24 -3.07 15.08
C GLU A 65 -12.16 -1.86 15.20
N ARG A 66 -13.46 -2.10 15.10
CA ARG A 66 -14.53 -1.13 15.24
C ARG A 66 -15.13 -1.28 16.63
#